data_AF-A0A3D1LBA9-F1
#
_entry.id   AF-A0A3D1LBA9-F1
#
_cell.length_a   1.000
_cell.length_b   1.000
_cell.length_c   1.000
_cell.angle_alpha   90.00
_cell.angle_beta   90.00
_cell.angle_gamma   90.00
#
_symmetry.space_group_name_H-M   'P 1'
#
loop_
_entity.id
_entity.type
_entity.pdbx_description
1 polymer ?
#
loop_
_entity_poly.entity_id
_entity_poly.type
_entity_poly.pdbx_seq_one_letter_code
_entity_poly.pdbx_strand_id
1 'polypeptide(L)'
;TGDGVNDILAMKDADCSVAMASGSEAAAQAAQVVLLDSDFARMPDVVLEGRRVVNNIERSASLFLVKNLFSLLLSVFSAVSFITYPLEPAQVSLIAMFTIGIPGFLLALEPNHARIEGSFLKKVLLRALPAALTDVLAVGALVVCGEVFGLSDGDIATAATMLLAVVGFMILIRISKPLTKMKCAILFVNIAGLIFCGIFLKQLFALSDMSRICVLLMIVFAFAAESIFRNLSILGVFLERKTGALKEKIKEKRNV
;
A
#
# COMPACT_ATOMS: atom_id res chain seq x y z
N THR A 1 14.69 -10.23 29.16
CA THR A 1 15.58 -9.14 29.60
C THR A 1 16.64 -9.74 30.47
N GLY A 2 17.89 -9.31 30.36
CA GLY A 2 18.98 -9.87 31.14
C GLY A 2 20.05 -8.83 31.41
N ASP A 3 20.82 -9.04 32.46
CA ASP A 3 21.96 -8.20 32.84
C ASP A 3 23.22 -9.02 33.13
N GLY A 4 23.10 -10.33 33.30
CA GLY A 4 24.21 -11.23 33.62
C GLY A 4 24.67 -12.13 32.47
N VAL A 5 25.89 -12.65 32.60
CA VAL A 5 26.46 -13.65 31.67
C VAL A 5 25.60 -14.92 31.61
N ASN A 6 24.89 -15.21 32.70
CA ASN A 6 23.98 -16.37 32.80
C ASN A 6 22.73 -16.22 31.91
N ASP A 7 22.36 -15.00 31.53
CA ASP A 7 21.16 -14.73 30.72
C ASP A 7 21.43 -14.88 29.22
N ILE A 8 22.70 -14.98 28.80
CA ILE A 8 23.10 -14.93 27.38
C ILE A 8 22.40 -15.99 26.53
N LEU A 9 22.28 -17.22 27.03
CA LEU A 9 21.61 -18.29 26.28
C LEU A 9 20.12 -17.98 26.08
N ALA A 10 19.43 -17.55 27.14
CA ALA A 10 18.02 -17.16 27.08
C ALA A 10 17.81 -15.92 26.21
N MET A 11 18.75 -14.98 26.21
CA MET A 11 18.72 -13.79 25.37
C MET A 11 18.94 -14.13 23.90
N LYS A 12 19.79 -15.11 23.59
CA LYS A 12 20.00 -15.58 22.23
C LYS A 12 18.78 -16.33 21.67
N ASP A 13 18.07 -17.06 22.51
CA ASP A 13 16.86 -17.79 22.14
C ASP A 13 15.61 -16.90 22.05
N ALA A 14 15.63 -15.72 22.69
CA ALA A 14 14.52 -14.77 22.65
C ALA A 14 14.39 -14.09 21.28
N ASP A 15 13.14 -13.90 20.81
CA ASP A 15 12.85 -13.16 19.56
C ASP A 15 13.39 -11.72 19.60
N CYS A 16 13.42 -11.12 20.79
CA CYS A 16 14.02 -9.83 21.06
C CYS A 16 14.51 -9.79 22.50
N SER A 17 15.83 -9.78 22.69
CA SER A 17 16.48 -9.62 23.98
C SER A 17 16.89 -8.18 24.24
N VAL A 18 16.78 -7.80 25.51
CA VAL A 18 17.05 -6.45 26.00
C VAL A 18 18.02 -6.56 27.17
N ALA A 19 19.13 -5.82 27.09
CA ALA A 19 20.11 -5.70 28.17
C ALA A 19 20.16 -4.29 28.74
N MET A 20 20.63 -4.20 29.98
CA MET A 20 20.95 -2.95 30.66
C MET A 20 22.43 -2.64 30.47
N ALA A 21 22.78 -1.37 30.19
CA ALA A 21 24.19 -1.00 30.07
C ALA A 21 24.98 -1.15 31.39
N SER A 22 24.29 -1.12 32.54
CA SER A 22 24.86 -1.43 33.86
C SER A 22 25.12 -2.93 34.09
N GLY A 23 24.64 -3.81 33.19
CA GLY A 23 24.87 -5.23 33.25
C GLY A 23 26.28 -5.63 32.78
N SER A 24 26.54 -6.93 32.70
CA SER A 24 27.77 -7.46 32.13
C SER A 24 27.93 -7.07 30.66
N GLU A 25 29.15 -6.71 30.25
CA GLU A 25 29.46 -6.40 28.85
C GLU A 25 29.07 -7.54 27.90
N ALA A 26 29.24 -8.79 28.36
CA ALA A 26 28.86 -9.97 27.60
C ALA A 26 27.34 -10.05 27.36
N ALA A 27 26.51 -9.68 28.33
CA ALA A 27 25.06 -9.59 28.15
C ALA A 27 24.68 -8.43 27.21
N ALA A 28 25.31 -7.26 27.36
CA ALA A 28 25.07 -6.12 26.47
C ALA A 28 25.41 -6.41 25.01
N GLN A 29 26.52 -7.13 24.75
CA GLN A 29 26.93 -7.54 23.40
C GLN A 29 26.05 -8.66 22.83
N ALA A 30 25.45 -9.50 23.68
CA ALA A 30 24.54 -10.55 23.26
C ALA A 30 23.13 -10.03 22.95
N ALA A 31 22.76 -8.84 23.43
CA ALA A 31 21.41 -8.29 23.29
C ALA A 31 21.14 -7.70 21.91
N GLN A 32 19.87 -7.75 21.46
CA GLN A 32 19.46 -6.98 20.27
C GLN A 32 19.16 -5.50 20.60
N VAL A 33 18.78 -5.21 21.84
CA VAL A 33 18.52 -3.84 22.31
C VAL A 33 19.26 -3.62 23.63
N VAL A 34 19.95 -2.49 23.77
CA VAL A 34 20.65 -2.12 25.00
C VAL A 34 20.11 -0.80 25.52
N LEU A 35 19.68 -0.77 26.78
CA LEU A 35 19.24 0.44 27.47
C LEU A 35 20.46 1.15 28.07
N LEU A 36 20.91 2.22 27.41
CA LEU A 36 22.11 2.98 27.79
C LEU A 36 21.96 3.65 29.17
N ASP A 37 20.78 4.18 29.47
CA ASP A 37 20.50 4.82 30.76
C ASP A 37 20.27 3.79 31.89
N SER A 38 20.25 2.49 31.58
CA SER A 38 19.96 1.41 32.52
C SER A 38 18.66 1.63 33.30
N ASP A 39 17.66 2.24 32.66
CA ASP A 39 16.32 2.45 33.22
C ASP A 39 15.26 1.67 32.44
N PHE A 40 14.71 0.64 33.07
CA PHE A 40 13.68 -0.20 32.48
C PHE A 40 12.34 0.54 32.30
N ALA A 41 12.13 1.66 32.98
CA ALA A 41 10.93 2.48 32.84
C ALA A 41 10.76 3.07 31.42
N ARG A 42 11.82 3.06 30.58
CA ARG A 42 11.78 3.47 29.16
C ARG A 42 11.22 2.41 28.21
N MET A 43 11.08 1.15 28.65
CA MET A 43 10.60 0.07 27.78
C MET A 43 9.21 0.30 27.16
N PRO A 44 8.23 0.91 27.85
CA PRO A 44 6.98 1.29 27.22
C PRO A 44 7.18 2.16 25.98
N ASP A 45 8.07 3.17 26.03
CA ASP A 45 8.36 4.06 24.90
C ASP A 45 8.98 3.30 23.71
N VAL A 46 9.89 2.37 23.99
CA VAL A 46 10.50 1.49 22.97
C VAL A 46 9.43 0.64 22.28
N VAL A 47 8.49 0.06 23.06
CA VAL A 47 7.37 -0.71 22.51
C VAL A 47 6.42 0.17 21.69
N LEU A 48 6.20 1.42 22.11
CA LEU A 48 5.39 2.39 21.37
C LEU A 48 6.00 2.73 20.01
N GLU A 49 7.31 2.97 19.95
CA GLU A 49 8.01 3.18 18.68
C GLU A 49 8.00 1.91 17.80
N GLY A 50 8.16 0.72 18.39
CA GLY A 50 8.00 -0.54 17.66
C GLY A 50 6.61 -0.69 17.02
N ARG A 51 5.54 -0.34 17.75
CA ARG A 51 4.18 -0.31 17.21
C ARG A 51 4.02 0.69 16.07
N ARG A 52 4.60 1.88 16.21
CA ARG A 52 4.60 2.91 15.16
C ARG A 52 5.21 2.38 13.88
N VAL A 53 6.40 1.79 13.96
CA VAL A 53 7.09 1.23 12.79
C VAL A 53 6.25 0.14 12.13
N VAL A 54 5.75 -0.85 12.88
CA VAL A 54 4.98 -1.96 12.30
C VAL A 54 3.68 -1.48 11.64
N ASN A 55 2.90 -0.64 12.33
CA ASN A 55 1.63 -0.13 11.79
C ASN A 55 1.85 0.70 10.51
N ASN A 56 2.94 1.46 10.47
CA ASN A 56 3.29 2.29 9.32
C ASN A 56 3.83 1.50 8.15
N ILE A 57 4.64 0.46 8.41
CA ILE A 57 5.06 -0.50 7.39
C ILE A 57 3.86 -1.25 6.83
N GLU A 58 2.89 -1.66 7.65
CA GLU A 58 1.66 -2.31 7.16
C GLU A 58 0.89 -1.39 6.20
N ARG A 59 0.80 -0.10 6.55
CA ARG A 59 0.18 0.91 5.70
C ARG A 59 0.93 1.07 4.37
N SER A 60 2.24 1.29 4.44
CA SER A 60 3.07 1.50 3.25
C SER A 60 3.08 0.27 2.34
N ALA A 61 3.27 -0.93 2.92
CA ALA A 61 3.23 -2.20 2.22
C ALA A 61 1.91 -2.40 1.45
N SER A 62 0.78 -1.95 2.00
CA SER A 62 -0.51 -2.04 1.29
C SER A 62 -0.54 -1.20 0.01
N LEU A 63 0.08 -0.01 0.00
CA LEU A 63 0.21 0.80 -1.22
C LEU A 63 1.15 0.13 -2.25
N PHE A 64 2.30 -0.38 -1.80
CA PHE A 64 3.24 -1.06 -2.69
C PHE A 64 2.66 -2.35 -3.30
N LEU A 65 1.84 -3.08 -2.54
CA LEU A 65 1.23 -4.32 -3.00
C LEU A 65 0.17 -4.09 -4.09
N VAL A 66 -0.57 -2.97 -4.06
CA VAL A 66 -1.55 -2.61 -5.11
C VAL A 66 -0.87 -2.63 -6.48
N LYS A 67 0.31 -1.99 -6.59
CA LYS A 67 1.09 -1.90 -7.82
C LYS A 67 1.38 -3.28 -8.41
N ASN A 68 1.87 -4.18 -7.57
CA ASN A 68 2.29 -5.51 -8.00
C ASN A 68 1.09 -6.37 -8.36
N LEU A 69 0.00 -6.28 -7.58
CA LEU A 69 -1.23 -7.01 -7.87
C LEU A 69 -1.88 -6.55 -9.17
N PHE A 70 -2.06 -5.25 -9.40
CA PHE A 70 -2.66 -4.80 -10.66
C PHE A 70 -1.77 -5.16 -11.85
N SER A 71 -0.45 -4.96 -11.76
CA SER A 71 0.46 -5.25 -12.88
C SER A 71 0.46 -6.73 -13.22
N LEU A 72 0.48 -7.61 -12.21
CA LEU A 72 0.38 -9.05 -12.40
C LEU A 72 -0.96 -9.45 -13.04
N LEU A 73 -2.08 -8.99 -12.46
CA LEU A 73 -3.41 -9.34 -12.92
C LEU A 73 -3.69 -8.82 -14.33
N LEU A 74 -3.27 -7.59 -14.63
CA LEU A 74 -3.43 -6.98 -15.95
C LEU A 74 -2.53 -7.67 -16.99
N SER A 75 -1.31 -8.06 -16.63
CA SER A 75 -0.43 -8.86 -17.49
C SER A 75 -1.04 -10.23 -17.81
N VAL A 76 -1.61 -10.92 -16.81
CA VAL A 76 -2.33 -12.19 -17.01
C VAL A 76 -3.54 -11.97 -17.91
N PHE A 77 -4.32 -10.91 -17.69
CA PHE A 77 -5.46 -10.56 -18.53
C PHE A 77 -5.03 -10.33 -19.99
N SER A 78 -4.02 -9.50 -20.24
CA SER A 78 -3.45 -9.27 -21.57
C SER A 78 -3.00 -10.57 -22.25
N ALA A 79 -2.30 -11.45 -21.53
CA ALA A 79 -1.83 -12.72 -22.06
C ALA A 79 -2.99 -13.68 -22.43
N VAL A 80 -4.02 -13.76 -21.60
CA VAL A 80 -5.19 -14.64 -21.84
C VAL A 80 -6.06 -14.10 -22.97
N SER A 81 -6.20 -12.78 -23.08
CA SER A 81 -7.00 -12.12 -24.11
C SER A 81 -6.26 -11.90 -25.43
N PHE A 82 -4.98 -12.25 -25.52
CA PHE A 82 -4.11 -11.98 -26.67
C PHE A 82 -4.02 -10.49 -27.04
N ILE A 83 -4.09 -9.62 -26.04
CA ILE A 83 -4.01 -8.17 -26.20
C ILE A 83 -2.62 -7.70 -25.76
N THR A 84 -2.06 -6.71 -26.45
CA THR A 84 -0.78 -6.09 -26.05
C THR A 84 -0.95 -5.36 -24.71
N TYR A 85 0.01 -5.51 -23.81
CA TYR A 85 -0.04 -4.82 -22.53
C TYR A 85 -0.08 -3.29 -22.76
N PRO A 86 -1.10 -2.58 -22.24
CA PRO A 86 -1.43 -1.22 -22.68
C PRO A 86 -0.59 -0.12 -22.04
N LEU A 87 0.31 -0.46 -21.11
CA LEU A 87 1.04 0.52 -20.31
C LEU A 87 2.54 0.38 -20.51
N GLU A 88 3.22 1.51 -20.63
CA GLU A 88 4.68 1.51 -20.67
C GLU A 88 5.29 1.52 -19.26
N PRO A 89 6.51 0.97 -19.07
CA PRO A 89 7.22 1.03 -17.80
C PRO A 89 7.40 2.46 -17.26
N ALA A 90 7.57 3.44 -18.16
CA ALA A 90 7.69 4.84 -17.79
C ALA A 90 6.39 5.40 -17.17
N GLN A 91 5.24 5.06 -17.75
CA GLN A 91 3.91 5.45 -17.26
C GLN A 91 3.61 4.83 -15.90
N VAL A 92 3.89 3.53 -15.73
CA VAL A 92 3.73 2.84 -14.45
C VAL A 92 4.64 3.46 -13.37
N SER A 93 5.86 3.84 -13.75
CA SER A 93 6.82 4.49 -12.84
C SER A 93 6.35 5.87 -12.40
N LEU A 94 5.77 6.67 -13.31
CA LEU A 94 5.18 7.98 -13.00
C LEU A 94 4.07 7.84 -11.94
N ILE A 95 3.10 6.96 -12.19
CA ILE A 95 1.99 6.75 -11.26
C ILE A 95 2.51 6.24 -9.92
N ALA A 96 3.42 5.26 -9.94
CA ALA A 96 3.96 4.67 -8.73
C ALA A 96 4.71 5.70 -7.87
N MET A 97 5.41 6.66 -8.48
CA MET A 97 6.10 7.73 -7.75
C MET A 97 5.12 8.57 -6.92
N PHE A 98 4.01 9.01 -7.54
CA PHE A 98 3.08 9.97 -6.93
C PHE A 98 1.95 9.32 -6.11
N THR A 99 1.58 8.08 -6.39
CA THR A 99 0.49 7.40 -5.67
C THR A 99 1.00 6.45 -4.59
N ILE A 100 2.26 5.99 -4.69
CA ILE A 100 2.82 4.97 -3.79
C ILE A 100 4.12 5.46 -3.13
N GLY A 101 5.12 5.86 -3.91
CA GLY A 101 6.48 6.12 -3.44
C GLY A 101 6.57 7.28 -2.44
N ILE A 102 6.36 8.51 -2.93
CA ILE A 102 6.39 9.73 -2.11
C ILE A 102 5.40 9.64 -0.93
N PRO A 103 4.10 9.34 -1.15
CA PRO A 103 3.16 9.29 -0.04
C PRO A 103 3.44 8.13 0.92
N GLY A 104 3.84 6.95 0.44
CA GLY A 104 4.16 5.80 1.28
C GLY A 104 5.33 6.06 2.21
N PHE A 105 6.36 6.77 1.73
CA PHE A 105 7.48 7.22 2.55
C PHE A 105 7.04 8.22 3.63
N LEU A 106 6.31 9.26 3.26
CA LEU A 106 5.87 10.29 4.21
C LEU A 106 4.86 9.76 5.25
N LEU A 107 3.96 8.88 4.83
CA LEU A 107 3.02 8.20 5.73
C LEU A 107 3.74 7.25 6.69
N ALA A 108 4.92 6.72 6.32
CA ALA A 108 5.68 5.84 7.19
C ALA A 108 6.30 6.56 8.40
N LEU A 109 6.40 7.90 8.35
CA LEU A 109 6.94 8.73 9.42
C LEU A 109 5.87 9.19 10.43
N GLU A 110 4.58 8.89 10.22
CA GLU A 110 3.50 9.35 11.09
C GLU A 110 3.56 8.67 12.48
N PRO A 111 3.22 9.35 13.60
CA PRO A 111 3.04 8.67 14.88
C PRO A 111 1.83 7.72 14.84
N ASN A 112 2.01 6.45 15.22
CA ASN A 112 0.94 5.46 15.28
C ASN A 112 1.14 4.40 16.38
N HIS A 113 0.59 4.69 17.56
CA HIS A 113 0.78 3.87 18.75
C HIS A 113 -0.28 2.78 18.96
N ALA A 114 -1.15 2.55 17.96
CA ALA A 114 -2.21 1.56 18.06
C ALA A 114 -1.63 0.16 18.30
N ARG A 115 -2.37 -0.67 19.05
CA ARG A 115 -1.97 -2.07 19.23
C ARG A 115 -2.04 -2.79 17.88
N ILE A 116 -1.02 -3.60 17.61
CA ILE A 116 -0.97 -4.43 16.40
C ILE A 116 -1.98 -5.56 16.59
N GLU A 117 -2.89 -5.70 15.64
CA GLU A 117 -3.95 -6.71 15.68
C GLU A 117 -3.93 -7.57 14.41
N GLY A 118 -4.38 -8.82 14.50
CA GLY A 118 -4.52 -9.69 13.34
C GLY A 118 -3.19 -10.06 12.66
N SER A 119 -3.28 -10.52 11.41
CA SER A 119 -2.12 -10.91 10.60
C SER A 119 -1.77 -9.79 9.62
N PHE A 120 -0.51 -9.35 9.68
CA PHE A 120 0.07 -8.35 8.78
C PHE A 120 -0.26 -8.65 7.31
N LEU A 121 0.11 -9.84 6.83
CA LEU A 121 -0.03 -10.21 5.42
C LEU A 121 -1.49 -10.17 4.96
N LYS A 122 -2.41 -10.64 5.80
CA LYS A 122 -3.84 -10.65 5.49
C LYS A 122 -4.39 -9.22 5.35
N LYS A 123 -4.02 -8.31 6.25
CA LYS A 123 -4.46 -6.91 6.20
C LYS A 123 -3.92 -6.19 4.98
N VAL A 124 -2.63 -6.37 4.69
CA VAL A 124 -1.98 -5.80 3.51
C VAL A 124 -2.69 -6.27 2.23
N LEU A 125 -2.97 -7.57 2.11
CA LEU A 125 -3.66 -8.14 0.96
C LEU A 125 -5.11 -7.63 0.83
N LEU A 126 -5.89 -7.66 1.90
CA LEU A 126 -7.30 -7.22 1.87
C LEU A 126 -7.47 -5.72 1.60
N ARG A 127 -6.48 -4.89 1.97
CA ARG A 127 -6.47 -3.46 1.64
C ARG A 127 -6.07 -3.21 0.19
N ALA A 128 -5.16 -4.01 -0.36
CA ALA A 128 -4.65 -3.83 -1.72
C ALA A 128 -5.58 -4.42 -2.80
N LEU A 129 -6.25 -5.54 -2.50
CA LEU A 129 -7.06 -6.29 -3.47
C LEU A 129 -8.19 -5.45 -4.12
N PRO A 130 -8.99 -4.65 -3.38
CA PRO A 130 -10.06 -3.86 -4.00
C PRO A 130 -9.55 -2.85 -5.03
N ALA A 131 -8.42 -2.19 -4.75
CA ALA A 131 -7.81 -1.24 -5.68
C ALA A 131 -7.31 -1.97 -6.93
N ALA A 132 -6.51 -3.04 -6.75
CA ALA A 132 -5.95 -3.79 -7.86
C ALA A 132 -7.02 -4.41 -8.78
N LEU A 133 -8.10 -4.95 -8.21
CA LEU A 133 -9.23 -5.46 -9.00
C LEU A 133 -9.97 -4.34 -9.73
N THR A 134 -10.13 -3.17 -9.10
CA THR A 134 -10.73 -2.00 -9.76
C THR A 134 -9.88 -1.58 -10.95
N ASP A 135 -8.57 -1.50 -10.79
CA ASP A 135 -7.63 -1.14 -11.85
C ASP A 135 -7.74 -2.10 -13.04
N VAL A 136 -7.71 -3.41 -12.78
CA VAL A 136 -7.78 -4.42 -13.84
C VAL A 136 -9.12 -4.38 -14.57
N LEU A 137 -10.23 -4.22 -13.85
CA LEU A 137 -11.56 -4.14 -14.45
C LEU A 137 -11.73 -2.84 -15.26
N ALA A 138 -11.31 -1.71 -14.71
CA ALA A 138 -11.49 -0.41 -15.34
C ALA A 138 -10.55 -0.21 -16.53
N VAL A 139 -9.26 -0.52 -16.36
CA VAL A 139 -8.27 -0.45 -17.45
C VAL A 139 -8.53 -1.53 -18.50
N GLY A 140 -8.82 -2.78 -18.08
CA GLY A 140 -9.14 -3.85 -19.02
C GLY A 140 -10.36 -3.54 -19.89
N ALA A 141 -11.42 -3.00 -19.28
CA ALA A 141 -12.60 -2.55 -20.04
C ALA A 141 -12.28 -1.36 -20.95
N LEU A 142 -11.46 -0.41 -20.50
CA LEU A 142 -11.03 0.73 -21.32
C LEU A 142 -10.24 0.29 -22.54
N VAL A 143 -9.34 -0.70 -22.41
CA VAL A 143 -8.56 -1.25 -23.52
C VAL A 143 -9.47 -1.92 -24.55
N VAL A 144 -10.34 -2.82 -24.10
CA VAL A 144 -11.29 -3.51 -24.99
C VAL A 144 -12.21 -2.52 -25.71
N CYS A 145 -12.74 -1.52 -24.99
CA CYS A 145 -13.54 -0.47 -25.62
C CYS A 145 -12.70 0.36 -26.60
N GLY A 146 -11.46 0.71 -26.24
CA GLY A 146 -10.57 1.49 -27.09
C GLY A 146 -10.31 0.83 -28.43
N GLU A 147 -10.07 -0.49 -28.43
CA GLU A 147 -9.93 -1.28 -29.66
C GLU A 147 -11.22 -1.28 -30.50
N VAL A 148 -12.39 -1.47 -29.87
CA VAL A 148 -13.68 -1.45 -30.57
C VAL A 148 -13.98 -0.08 -31.20
N PHE A 149 -13.57 1.00 -30.56
CA PHE A 149 -13.72 2.36 -31.08
C PHE A 149 -12.59 2.78 -32.04
N GLY A 150 -11.61 1.91 -32.30
CA GLY A 150 -10.48 2.19 -33.20
C GLY A 150 -9.56 3.31 -32.71
N LEU A 151 -9.38 3.44 -31.39
CA LEU A 151 -8.46 4.40 -30.80
C LEU A 151 -7.01 3.97 -31.02
N SER A 152 -6.10 4.94 -31.03
CA SER A 152 -4.66 4.66 -31.13
C SER A 152 -4.13 4.05 -29.83
N ASP A 153 -3.09 3.23 -29.92
CA ASP A 153 -2.45 2.61 -28.75
C ASP A 153 -1.95 3.66 -27.75
N GLY A 154 -1.44 4.79 -28.23
CA GLY A 154 -1.00 5.91 -27.39
C GLY A 154 -2.15 6.56 -26.60
N ASP A 155 -3.31 6.74 -27.23
CA ASP A 155 -4.51 7.25 -26.57
C ASP A 155 -4.94 6.32 -25.42
N ILE A 156 -5.00 5.01 -25.70
CA ILE A 156 -5.37 3.98 -24.74
C ILE A 156 -4.37 3.94 -23.58
N ALA A 157 -3.06 3.98 -23.86
CA ALA A 157 -2.01 3.97 -22.86
C ALA A 157 -2.08 5.19 -21.94
N THR A 158 -2.25 6.38 -22.52
CA THR A 158 -2.38 7.63 -21.75
C THR A 158 -3.65 7.63 -20.90
N ALA A 159 -4.79 7.19 -21.46
CA ALA A 159 -6.05 7.07 -20.73
C ALA A 159 -5.98 6.06 -19.57
N ALA A 160 -5.40 4.89 -19.83
CA ALA A 160 -5.16 3.87 -18.81
C ALA A 160 -4.27 4.42 -17.70
N THR A 161 -3.22 5.16 -18.05
CA THR A 161 -2.32 5.81 -17.07
C THR A 161 -3.07 6.79 -16.18
N MET A 162 -3.92 7.64 -16.75
CA MET A 162 -4.73 8.59 -15.97
C MET A 162 -5.77 7.88 -15.10
N LEU A 163 -6.37 6.81 -15.60
CA LEU A 163 -7.34 6.01 -14.86
C LEU A 163 -6.70 5.31 -13.65
N LEU A 164 -5.52 4.73 -13.82
CA LEU A 164 -4.71 4.18 -12.73
C LEU A 164 -4.34 5.27 -11.71
N ALA A 165 -4.03 6.48 -12.15
CA ALA A 165 -3.76 7.58 -11.24
C ALA A 165 -5.00 7.95 -10.40
N VAL A 166 -6.19 7.98 -11.00
CA VAL A 166 -7.46 8.21 -10.28
C VAL A 166 -7.65 7.17 -9.19
N VAL A 167 -7.57 5.88 -9.52
CA VAL A 167 -7.72 4.80 -8.53
C VAL A 167 -6.59 4.83 -7.49
N GLY A 168 -5.35 5.14 -7.90
CA GLY A 168 -4.20 5.33 -7.03
C GLY A 168 -4.42 6.43 -5.97
N PHE A 169 -5.00 7.57 -6.36
CA PHE A 169 -5.38 8.60 -5.40
C PHE A 169 -6.57 8.21 -4.54
N MET A 170 -7.53 7.44 -5.06
CA MET A 170 -8.64 6.91 -4.26
C MET A 170 -8.15 6.01 -3.11
N ILE A 171 -7.24 5.07 -3.40
CA ILE A 171 -6.66 4.20 -2.36
C ILE A 171 -5.81 5.01 -1.39
N LEU A 172 -5.03 5.97 -1.88
CA LEU A 172 -4.22 6.84 -1.03
C LEU A 172 -5.09 7.67 -0.07
N ILE A 173 -6.19 8.26 -0.54
CA ILE A 173 -7.15 8.98 0.31
C ILE A 173 -7.76 8.04 1.34
N ARG A 174 -8.16 6.82 0.93
CA ARG A 174 -8.75 5.83 1.84
C ARG A 174 -7.80 5.45 2.97
N ILE A 175 -6.53 5.19 2.63
CA ILE A 175 -5.48 4.82 3.58
C ILE A 175 -5.08 6.01 4.48
N SER A 176 -5.20 7.23 3.96
CA SER A 176 -4.85 8.45 4.68
C SER A 176 -5.92 8.90 5.69
N LYS A 177 -7.09 8.26 5.80
CA LYS A 177 -8.11 8.64 6.78
C LYS A 177 -7.66 8.32 8.22
N PRO A 178 -7.86 9.23 9.21
CA PRO A 178 -8.41 10.59 9.07
C PRO A 178 -7.38 11.58 8.47
N LEU A 179 -7.89 12.49 7.62
CA LEU A 179 -7.08 13.45 6.87
C LEU A 179 -6.59 14.59 7.77
N THR A 180 -5.33 14.52 8.20
CA THR A 180 -4.64 15.61 8.89
C THR A 180 -4.14 16.64 7.89
N LYS A 181 -3.79 17.86 8.35
CA LYS A 181 -3.22 18.91 7.49
C LYS A 181 -2.01 18.41 6.69
N MET A 182 -1.14 17.61 7.33
CA MET A 182 0.00 16.97 6.68
C MET A 182 -0.41 16.03 5.55
N LYS A 183 -1.42 15.17 5.76
CA LYS A 183 -1.91 14.24 4.72
C LYS A 183 -2.57 14.97 3.55
N CYS A 184 -3.30 16.04 3.83
CA CYS A 184 -3.83 16.91 2.77
C CYS A 184 -2.70 17.56 1.97
N ALA A 185 -1.62 18.03 2.63
CA ALA A 185 -0.45 18.56 1.94
C ALA A 185 0.23 17.49 1.07
N ILE A 186 0.40 16.27 1.59
CA ILE A 186 0.94 15.13 0.81
C ILE A 186 0.09 14.88 -0.44
N LEU A 187 -1.23 14.78 -0.28
CA LEU A 187 -2.15 14.57 -1.40
C LEU A 187 -2.04 15.69 -2.44
N PHE A 188 -2.07 16.94 -2.00
CA PHE A 188 -1.97 18.10 -2.88
C PHE A 188 -0.64 18.12 -3.66
N VAL A 189 0.48 17.91 -2.98
CA VAL A 189 1.82 17.88 -3.61
C VAL A 189 1.92 16.76 -4.64
N ASN A 190 1.37 15.58 -4.34
CA ASN A 190 1.41 14.46 -5.29
C ASN A 190 0.50 14.66 -6.50
N ILE A 191 -0.70 15.23 -6.31
CA ILE A 191 -1.60 15.56 -7.42
C ILE A 191 -0.97 16.66 -8.29
N ALA A 192 -0.46 17.73 -7.68
CA ALA A 192 0.19 18.82 -8.39
C ALA A 192 1.44 18.34 -9.13
N GLY A 193 2.25 17.48 -8.50
CA GLY A 193 3.43 16.88 -9.12
C GLY A 193 3.09 15.99 -10.30
N LEU A 194 2.04 15.16 -10.19
CA LEU A 194 1.58 14.33 -11.30
C LEU A 194 1.11 15.20 -12.48
N ILE A 195 0.30 16.24 -12.22
CA ILE A 195 -0.17 17.17 -13.25
C ILE A 195 1.02 17.90 -13.90
N PHE A 196 1.97 18.37 -13.10
CA PHE A 196 3.19 19.01 -13.59
C PHE A 196 3.98 18.09 -14.53
N CYS A 197 4.22 16.84 -14.12
CA CYS A 197 4.90 15.85 -14.96
C CYS A 197 4.09 15.54 -16.23
N GLY A 198 2.77 15.48 -16.13
CA GLY A 198 1.88 15.25 -17.27
C GLY A 198 1.91 16.35 -18.32
N ILE A 199 2.14 17.60 -17.91
CA ILE A 199 2.18 18.76 -18.82
C ILE A 199 3.60 19.03 -19.34
N PHE A 200 4.59 19.09 -18.45
CA PHE A 200 5.94 19.54 -18.77
C PHE A 200 6.89 18.41 -19.17
N LEU A 201 6.64 17.19 -18.69
CA LEU A 201 7.53 16.03 -18.88
C LEU A 201 6.84 14.91 -19.70
N LYS A 202 5.85 15.26 -20.54
CA LYS A 202 5.05 14.28 -21.30
C LYS A 202 5.89 13.31 -22.15
N GLN A 203 6.98 13.80 -22.75
CA GLN A 203 7.89 12.96 -23.54
C GLN A 203 8.68 11.96 -22.71
N LEU A 204 9.06 12.33 -21.47
CA LEU A 204 9.79 11.44 -20.56
C LEU A 204 8.95 10.23 -20.14
N PHE A 205 7.63 10.41 -20.07
CA PHE A 205 6.69 9.39 -19.62
C PHE A 205 5.81 8.81 -20.72
N ALA A 206 6.17 9.04 -22.00
CA ALA A 206 5.43 8.56 -23.17
C ALA A 206 3.91 8.85 -23.10
N LEU A 207 3.55 10.09 -22.71
CA LEU A 207 2.17 10.56 -22.71
C LEU A 207 1.86 11.24 -24.04
N SER A 208 0.82 10.77 -24.72
CA SER A 208 0.33 11.34 -25.98
C SER A 208 -0.88 12.23 -25.75
N ASP A 209 -1.15 13.12 -26.71
CA ASP A 209 -2.36 13.93 -26.69
C ASP A 209 -3.56 13.05 -27.02
N MET A 210 -4.61 13.09 -26.18
CA MET A 210 -5.76 12.19 -26.27
C MET A 210 -6.87 12.72 -27.19
N SER A 211 -7.47 11.84 -28.00
CA SER A 211 -8.72 12.15 -28.70
C SER A 211 -9.87 12.49 -27.73
N ARG A 212 -10.81 13.33 -28.19
CA ARG A 212 -12.02 13.71 -27.43
C ARG A 212 -12.86 12.49 -27.01
N ILE A 213 -12.91 11.46 -27.86
CA ILE A 213 -13.62 10.20 -27.56
C ILE A 213 -12.92 9.47 -26.41
N CYS A 214 -11.60 9.42 -26.44
CA CYS A 214 -10.80 8.76 -25.41
C CYS A 214 -10.93 9.47 -24.05
N VAL A 215 -10.93 10.81 -24.04
CA VAL A 215 -11.18 11.60 -22.82
C VAL A 215 -12.56 11.30 -22.24
N LEU A 216 -13.60 11.21 -23.07
CA LEU A 216 -14.95 10.89 -22.62
C LEU A 216 -15.00 9.48 -22.01
N LEU A 217 -14.41 8.49 -22.67
CA LEU A 217 -14.33 7.12 -22.16
C LEU A 217 -13.58 7.08 -20.81
N MET A 218 -12.44 7.75 -20.70
CA MET A 218 -11.67 7.83 -19.46
C MET A 218 -12.50 8.40 -18.32
N ILE A 219 -13.26 9.48 -18.55
CA ILE A 219 -14.14 10.07 -17.53
C ILE A 219 -15.23 9.07 -17.09
N VAL A 220 -15.89 8.41 -18.05
CA VAL A 220 -16.93 7.40 -17.76
C VAL A 220 -16.34 6.25 -16.93
N PHE A 221 -15.18 5.74 -17.32
CA PHE A 221 -14.51 4.67 -16.60
C PHE A 221 -13.97 5.14 -15.24
N ALA A 222 -13.60 6.41 -15.06
CA ALA A 222 -13.21 6.95 -13.76
C ALA A 222 -14.40 6.94 -12.77
N PHE A 223 -15.60 7.31 -13.21
CA PHE A 223 -16.81 7.19 -12.39
C PHE A 223 -17.17 5.72 -12.11
N ALA A 224 -17.04 4.85 -13.11
CA ALA A 224 -17.25 3.41 -12.92
C ALA A 224 -16.25 2.82 -11.91
N ALA A 225 -14.98 3.19 -12.01
CA ALA A 225 -13.90 2.78 -11.11
C ALA A 225 -14.20 3.24 -9.68
N GLU A 226 -14.72 4.45 -9.48
CA GLU A 226 -15.12 4.93 -8.16
C GLU A 226 -16.17 4.02 -7.51
N SER A 227 -17.20 3.66 -8.29
CA SER A 227 -18.29 2.79 -7.84
C SER A 227 -17.80 1.37 -7.55
N ILE A 228 -17.00 0.79 -8.45
CA ILE A 228 -16.41 -0.55 -8.31
C ILE A 228 -15.52 -0.59 -7.06
N PHE A 229 -14.62 0.39 -6.90
CA PHE A 229 -13.72 0.46 -5.76
C PHE A 229 -14.48 0.54 -4.44
N ARG A 230 -15.54 1.36 -4.37
CA ARG A 230 -16.38 1.46 -3.17
C ARG A 230 -17.02 0.12 -2.82
N ASN A 231 -17.63 -0.55 -3.79
CA ASN A 231 -18.31 -1.83 -3.58
C ASN A 231 -17.34 -2.95 -3.18
N LEU A 232 -16.22 -3.11 -3.91
CA LEU A 232 -15.18 -4.09 -3.60
C LEU A 232 -14.57 -3.83 -2.23
N SER A 233 -14.40 -2.57 -1.86
CA SER A 233 -13.89 -2.21 -0.55
C SER A 233 -14.85 -2.55 0.60
N ILE A 234 -16.16 -2.35 0.41
CA ILE A 234 -17.18 -2.75 1.40
C ILE A 234 -17.18 -4.28 1.54
N LEU A 235 -17.10 -4.99 0.42
CA LEU A 235 -16.99 -6.45 0.40
C LEU A 235 -15.73 -6.93 1.14
N GLY A 236 -14.59 -6.27 0.94
CA GLY A 236 -13.34 -6.57 1.65
C GLY A 236 -13.49 -6.46 3.17
N VAL A 237 -14.12 -5.38 3.66
CA VAL A 237 -14.39 -5.18 5.09
C VAL A 237 -15.36 -6.24 5.62
N PHE A 238 -16.39 -6.59 4.84
CA PHE A 238 -17.35 -7.63 5.22
C PHE A 238 -16.66 -9.01 5.36
N LEU A 239 -15.80 -9.38 4.40
CA LEU A 239 -15.03 -10.62 4.44
C LEU A 239 -14.07 -10.65 5.64
N GLU A 240 -13.42 -9.52 5.95
CA GLU A 240 -12.54 -9.40 7.11
C GLU A 240 -13.29 -9.70 8.42
N ARG A 241 -14.46 -9.07 8.62
CA ARG A 241 -15.32 -9.28 9.80
C ARG A 241 -15.80 -10.73 9.90
N LYS A 242 -16.28 -11.30 8.80
CA LYS A 242 -16.79 -12.68 8.77
C LYS A 242 -15.70 -13.70 9.11
N THR A 243 -14.49 -13.48 8.60
CA THR A 243 -13.36 -14.37 8.90
C THR A 243 -12.89 -14.23 10.34
N GLY A 244 -12.93 -13.01 10.90
CA GLY A 244 -12.63 -12.76 12.31
C GLY A 244 -13.58 -13.50 13.24
N ALA A 245 -14.89 -13.34 13.02
CA ALA A 245 -15.93 -14.03 13.79
C ALA A 245 -15.84 -15.56 13.70
N LEU A 246 -15.47 -16.11 12.52
CA LEU A 246 -15.27 -17.54 12.37
C LEU A 246 -14.07 -18.05 13.19
N LYS A 247 -12.99 -17.27 13.25
CA LYS A 247 -11.79 -17.62 14.03
C LYS A 247 -12.07 -17.64 15.53
N GLU A 248 -12.85 -16.69 16.04
CA GLU A 248 -13.29 -16.67 17.44
C GLU A 248 -14.15 -17.88 17.77
N LYS A 249 -15.14 -18.21 16.94
CA LYS A 249 -15.97 -19.41 17.12
C LYS A 249 -15.16 -20.71 17.12
N ILE A 250 -14.13 -20.81 16.28
CA ILE A 250 -13.24 -21.99 16.25
C ILE A 250 -12.38 -22.04 17.52
N LYS A 251 -11.91 -20.90 18.03
CA LYS A 251 -11.12 -20.82 19.26
C LYS A 251 -11.97 -21.18 20.49
N GLU A 252 -13.21 -20.72 20.56
CA GLU A 252 -14.17 -21.12 21.60
C GLU A 252 -14.42 -22.63 21.57
N LYS A 253 -14.63 -23.23 20.39
CA LYS A 253 -14.82 -24.68 20.25
C LYS A 253 -13.58 -25.54 20.57
N ARG A 254 -12.39 -24.95 20.60
CA ARG A 254 -11.13 -25.66 20.90
C ARG A 254 -10.72 -25.56 22.37
N ASN A 255 -11.34 -24.62 23.10
CA ASN A 255 -11.11 -24.37 24.53
C ASN A 255 -12.22 -24.98 25.41
N VAL A 256 -13.13 -25.77 24.81
CA VAL A 256 -14.14 -26.63 25.44
C VAL A 256 -13.81 -28.06 25.06
#